data_AF-A0A7W1QIG2-F1
#
_entry.id   AF-A0A7W1QIG2-F1
#
_cell.length_a   1.000
_cell.length_b   1.000
_cell.length_c   1.000
_cell.angle_alpha   90.00
_cell.angle_beta   90.00
_cell.angle_gamma   90.00
#
_symmetry.space_group_name_H-M   'P 1'
#
loop_
_entity.id
_entity.type
_entity.pdbx_description
1 polymer ?
#
loop_
_entity_poly.entity_id
_entity_poly.type
_entity_poly.pdbx_seq_one_letter_code
_entity_poly.pdbx_strand_id
1 'polypeptide(L)'
;MAKKIDTLSWLQSTAIRVTRIHFYYIAAFLGSIIVFDSWNLLTNEAVIKFWTVGGALLVLNTLLWYISRIKFSKDLIYISSVQILVLADIVFASLVVYWQRGLASNAVALFAVPIITAAALRSRTMLMATAALSAAAYSISAVRYFYAHYGESFRVELYGEVGFYSAIFFVIAWLLLAAVSPSSKEQ
;
A
#
# COMPACT_ATOMS: atom_id res chain seq x y z
N MET A 1 -8.67 11.47 -35.39
CA MET A 1 -7.83 12.48 -34.72
C MET A 1 -7.71 12.10 -33.25
N ALA A 2 -6.56 11.57 -32.80
CA ALA A 2 -6.36 11.21 -31.41
C ALA A 2 -6.22 12.50 -30.56
N LYS A 3 -7.09 12.68 -29.57
CA LYS A 3 -7.06 13.82 -28.64
C LYS A 3 -5.77 13.71 -27.81
N LYS A 4 -4.82 14.63 -28.02
CA LYS A 4 -3.59 14.72 -27.22
C LYS A 4 -3.99 15.00 -25.77
N ILE A 5 -3.93 13.98 -24.92
CA ILE A 5 -4.23 14.11 -23.49
C ILE A 5 -3.12 14.99 -22.89
N ASP A 6 -3.51 16.10 -22.27
CA ASP A 6 -2.59 16.92 -21.49
C ASP A 6 -2.10 16.11 -20.27
N THR A 7 -0.81 15.79 -20.24
CA THR A 7 -0.20 14.90 -19.25
C THR A 7 -0.40 15.40 -17.83
N LEU A 8 -0.35 16.72 -17.63
CA LEU A 8 -0.56 17.37 -16.34
C LEU A 8 -1.99 17.16 -15.85
N SER A 9 -2.97 17.37 -16.73
CA SER A 9 -4.40 17.17 -16.43
C SER A 9 -4.71 15.71 -16.05
N TRP A 10 -4.05 14.75 -16.72
CA TRP A 10 -4.19 13.33 -16.44
C TRP A 10 -3.58 12.95 -15.09
N LEU A 11 -2.36 13.42 -14.79
CA LEU A 11 -1.69 13.17 -13.52
C LEU A 11 -2.49 13.73 -12.35
N GLN A 12 -2.99 14.97 -12.48
CA GLN A 12 -3.84 15.59 -11.47
C GLN A 12 -5.12 14.77 -11.23
N SER A 13 -5.84 14.41 -12.30
CA SER A 13 -7.06 13.61 -12.20
C SER A 13 -6.80 12.25 -11.55
N THR A 14 -5.67 11.62 -11.89
CA THR A 14 -5.24 10.34 -11.33
C THR A 14 -4.93 10.46 -9.84
N ALA A 15 -4.15 11.46 -9.42
CA ALA A 15 -3.83 11.69 -8.01
C ALA A 15 -5.09 11.95 -7.18
N ILE A 16 -6.04 12.74 -7.70
CA ILE A 16 -7.34 12.97 -7.04
C ILE A 16 -8.14 11.67 -6.95
N ARG A 17 -8.18 10.85 -8.00
CA ARG A 17 -8.94 9.59 -8.00
C ARG A 17 -8.35 8.60 -7.00
N VAL A 18 -7.03 8.44 -7.00
CA VAL A 18 -6.30 7.55 -6.09
C VAL A 18 -6.59 7.95 -4.64
N THR A 19 -6.37 9.21 -4.28
CA THR A 19 -6.61 9.69 -2.90
C THR A 19 -8.07 9.59 -2.47
N ARG A 20 -9.03 9.77 -3.39
CA ARG A 20 -10.45 9.51 -3.12
C ARG A 20 -10.72 8.04 -2.80
N ILE A 21 -10.16 7.12 -3.59
CA ILE A 21 -10.31 5.68 -3.33
C ILE A 21 -9.70 5.33 -1.97
N HIS A 22 -8.59 5.96 -1.58
CA HIS A 22 -7.96 5.72 -0.29
C HIS A 22 -8.83 6.12 0.90
N PHE A 23 -9.72 7.11 0.79
CA PHE A 23 -10.69 7.38 1.85
C PHE A 23 -11.61 6.18 2.12
N TYR A 24 -12.08 5.50 1.07
CA TYR A 24 -12.91 4.30 1.23
C TYR A 24 -12.11 3.13 1.80
N TYR A 25 -10.87 2.95 1.34
CA TYR A 25 -9.96 1.95 1.90
C TYR A 25 -9.71 2.18 3.40
N ILE A 26 -9.38 3.41 3.80
CA ILE A 26 -9.15 3.78 5.20
C ILE A 26 -10.44 3.61 6.01
N ALA A 27 -11.58 4.03 5.48
CA ALA A 27 -12.88 3.83 6.14
C ALA A 27 -13.21 2.35 6.33
N ALA A 28 -12.93 1.51 5.33
CA ALA A 28 -13.11 0.06 5.43
C ALA A 28 -12.18 -0.55 6.49
N PHE A 29 -10.92 -0.11 6.54
CA PHE A 29 -9.99 -0.53 7.59
C PHE A 29 -10.48 -0.12 8.99
N LEU A 30 -10.86 1.15 9.19
CA LEU A 30 -11.38 1.63 10.47
C LEU A 30 -12.68 0.92 10.86
N GLY A 31 -13.57 0.68 9.91
CA GLY A 31 -14.77 -0.12 10.10
C GLY A 31 -14.47 -1.55 10.53
N SER A 32 -13.41 -2.16 9.96
CA SER A 32 -12.97 -3.50 10.39
C SER A 32 -12.51 -3.52 11.84
N ILE A 33 -11.87 -2.45 12.34
CA ILE A 33 -11.49 -2.35 13.76
C ILE A 33 -12.73 -2.40 14.64
N ILE A 34 -13.76 -1.60 14.32
CA ILE A 34 -15.02 -1.56 15.08
C ILE A 34 -15.68 -2.94 15.12
N VAL A 35 -15.71 -3.62 13.97
CA VAL A 35 -16.23 -4.98 13.86
C VAL A 35 -15.43 -5.92 14.78
N PHE A 36 -14.12 -6.07 14.57
CA PHE A 36 -13.33 -7.02 15.35
C PHE A 36 -13.26 -6.70 16.86
N ASP A 37 -13.30 -5.42 17.22
CA ASP A 37 -13.39 -4.96 18.61
C ASP A 37 -14.75 -5.31 19.24
N SER A 38 -15.86 -5.13 18.52
CA SER A 38 -17.20 -5.49 19.01
C SER A 38 -17.37 -7.00 19.31
N TRP A 39 -16.57 -7.85 18.64
CA TRP A 39 -16.51 -9.28 18.90
C TRP A 39 -15.41 -9.68 19.91
N ASN A 40 -14.73 -8.72 20.55
CA ASN A 40 -13.61 -8.93 21.48
C ASN A 40 -12.46 -9.77 20.89
N LEU A 41 -12.25 -9.68 19.57
CA LEU A 41 -11.17 -10.39 18.86
C LEU A 41 -9.85 -9.62 18.89
N LEU A 42 -9.89 -8.34 19.25
CA LEU A 42 -8.72 -7.47 19.39
C LEU A 42 -8.46 -7.14 20.86
N THR A 43 -7.19 -7.03 21.23
CA THR A 43 -6.81 -6.51 22.53
C THR A 43 -6.90 -4.98 22.53
N ASN A 44 -7.15 -4.37 23.69
CA ASN A 44 -7.20 -2.91 23.85
C ASN A 44 -5.94 -2.22 23.29
N GLU A 45 -4.76 -2.83 23.50
CA GLU A 45 -3.50 -2.29 22.98
C GLU A 45 -3.45 -2.32 21.44
N ALA A 46 -3.92 -3.40 20.81
CA ALA A 46 -4.00 -3.51 19.36
C ALA A 46 -4.98 -2.49 18.77
N VAL A 47 -6.14 -2.30 19.42
CA VAL A 47 -7.14 -1.31 19.02
C VAL A 47 -6.54 0.09 19.00
N ILE A 48 -5.85 0.50 20.07
CA ILE A 48 -5.19 1.81 20.15
C ILE A 48 -4.17 1.98 19.01
N LYS A 49 -3.32 0.96 18.78
CA LYS A 49 -2.32 0.98 17.69
C LYS A 49 -2.98 1.13 16.32
N PHE A 50 -4.02 0.36 16.02
CA PHE A 50 -4.71 0.42 14.73
C PHE A 50 -5.44 1.75 14.50
N TRP A 51 -6.12 2.30 15.51
CA TRP A 51 -6.71 3.63 15.41
C TRP A 51 -5.65 4.72 15.19
N THR A 52 -4.49 4.59 15.86
CA THR A 52 -3.39 5.55 15.70
C THR A 52 -2.86 5.55 14.26
N VAL A 53 -2.56 4.37 13.70
CA VAL A 53 -2.04 4.30 12.32
C VAL A 53 -3.11 4.60 11.26
N GLY A 54 -4.35 4.16 11.47
CA GLY A 54 -5.46 4.47 10.57
C GLY A 54 -5.78 5.97 10.56
N GLY A 55 -5.76 6.62 11.72
CA GLY A 55 -5.89 8.07 11.85
C GLY A 55 -4.73 8.83 11.20
N ALA A 56 -3.48 8.38 11.39
CA ALA A 56 -2.32 8.98 10.74
C ALA A 56 -2.40 8.88 9.22
N LEU A 57 -2.81 7.71 8.69
CA LEU A 57 -3.00 7.51 7.25
C LEU A 57 -4.15 8.39 6.70
N LEU A 58 -5.23 8.56 7.47
CA LEU A 58 -6.33 9.46 7.11
C LEU A 58 -5.88 10.92 6.99
N VAL A 59 -5.10 11.40 7.97
CA VAL A 59 -4.54 12.76 7.95
C VAL A 59 -3.64 12.94 6.74
N LEU A 60 -2.71 12.00 6.50
CA LEU A 60 -1.82 12.06 5.34
C LEU A 60 -2.60 12.06 4.02
N ASN A 61 -3.56 11.14 3.85
CA ASN A 61 -4.37 11.07 2.64
C ASN A 61 -5.19 12.36 2.43
N THR A 62 -5.68 12.98 3.51
CA THR A 62 -6.40 14.26 3.45
C THR A 62 -5.49 15.38 2.94
N LEU A 63 -4.25 15.45 3.42
CA LEU A 63 -3.27 16.43 2.94
C LEU A 63 -2.93 16.20 1.46
N LEU A 64 -2.66 14.96 1.06
CA LEU A 64 -2.33 14.62 -0.33
C LEU A 64 -3.52 14.86 -1.28
N TRP A 65 -4.74 14.56 -0.85
CA TRP A 65 -5.97 14.88 -1.59
C TRP A 65 -6.13 16.38 -1.79
N TYR A 66 -5.93 17.16 -0.72
CA TYR A 66 -6.01 18.62 -0.78
C TYR A 66 -4.96 19.21 -1.73
N ILE A 67 -3.69 18.78 -1.61
CA ILE A 67 -2.60 19.19 -2.51
C ILE A 67 -2.95 18.82 -3.97
N SER A 68 -3.48 17.62 -4.22
CA SER A 68 -3.83 17.17 -5.57
C SER A 68 -4.93 18.02 -6.23
N ARG A 69 -5.74 18.75 -5.46
CA ARG A 69 -6.75 19.68 -5.99
C ARG A 69 -6.20 21.02 -6.41
N ILE A 70 -5.04 21.41 -5.91
CA ILE A 70 -4.40 22.67 -6.30
C ILE A 70 -3.80 22.47 -7.70
N LYS A 71 -4.00 23.47 -8.57
CA LYS A 71 -3.43 23.47 -9.92
C LYS A 71 -1.96 23.87 -9.81
N PHE A 72 -1.08 22.92 -10.06
CA PHE A 72 0.36 23.16 -10.14
C PHE A 72 0.82 23.00 -11.59
N SER A 73 1.87 23.74 -11.97
CA SER A 73 2.46 23.63 -13.30
C SER A 73 3.46 22.47 -13.42
N LYS A 74 3.77 21.77 -12.32
CA LYS A 74 4.81 20.73 -12.26
C LYS A 74 4.21 19.35 -12.07
N ASP A 75 4.42 18.47 -13.06
CA ASP A 75 4.03 17.04 -13.03
C ASP A 75 4.55 16.32 -11.77
N LEU A 76 5.77 16.68 -11.33
CA LEU A 76 6.46 16.05 -10.20
C LEU A 76 5.62 16.09 -8.92
N ILE A 77 4.82 17.13 -8.68
CA ILE A 77 4.02 17.25 -7.46
C ILE A 77 2.97 16.14 -7.37
N TYR A 78 2.30 15.84 -8.49
CA TYR A 78 1.29 14.78 -8.55
C TYR A 78 1.93 13.39 -8.46
N ILE A 79 3.07 13.19 -9.13
CA ILE A 79 3.84 11.94 -9.06
C ILE A 79 4.32 11.70 -7.63
N SER A 80 4.97 12.69 -7.00
CA SER A 80 5.44 12.61 -5.61
C SER A 80 4.28 12.37 -4.64
N SER A 81 3.11 12.97 -4.87
CA SER A 81 1.93 12.74 -4.01
C SER A 81 1.51 11.26 -4.02
N VAL A 82 1.46 10.62 -5.19
CA VAL A 82 1.14 9.19 -5.29
C VAL A 82 2.27 8.34 -4.71
N GLN A 83 3.54 8.71 -4.93
CA GLN A 83 4.68 7.98 -4.35
C GLN A 83 4.70 8.03 -2.82
N ILE A 84 4.42 9.19 -2.22
CA ILE A 84 4.32 9.34 -0.76
C ILE A 84 3.19 8.46 -0.21
N LEU A 85 2.05 8.41 -0.91
CA LEU A 85 0.94 7.55 -0.52
C LEU A 85 1.33 6.06 -0.58
N VAL A 86 1.98 5.62 -1.67
CA VAL A 86 2.50 4.25 -1.80
C VAL A 86 3.45 3.89 -0.65
N LEU A 87 4.38 4.79 -0.32
CA LEU A 87 5.30 4.56 0.80
C LEU A 87 4.57 4.47 2.13
N ALA A 88 3.58 5.35 2.36
CA ALA A 88 2.77 5.31 3.57
C ALA A 88 1.96 4.01 3.69
N ASP A 89 1.40 3.52 2.59
CA ASP A 89 0.68 2.25 2.56
C ASP A 89 1.60 1.05 2.84
N ILE A 90 2.84 1.06 2.32
CA ILE A 90 3.84 0.03 2.64
C ILE A 90 4.16 0.02 4.13
N VAL A 91 4.42 1.20 4.71
CA VAL A 91 4.70 1.33 6.15
C VAL A 91 3.49 0.90 6.98
N PHE A 92 2.30 1.34 6.59
CA PHE A 92 1.05 0.96 7.24
C PHE A 92 0.82 -0.55 7.22
N ALA A 93 0.90 -1.19 6.05
CA ALA A 93 0.75 -2.64 5.92
C ALA A 93 1.81 -3.39 6.73
N SER A 94 3.06 -2.94 6.71
CA SER A 94 4.17 -3.49 7.48
C SER A 94 3.92 -3.45 8.99
N LEU A 95 3.38 -2.34 9.52
CA LEU A 95 3.01 -2.20 10.93
C LEU A 95 1.82 -3.09 11.30
N VAL A 96 0.79 -3.13 10.47
CA VAL A 96 -0.40 -3.95 10.73
C VAL A 96 -0.03 -5.44 10.73
N VAL A 97 0.77 -5.91 9.77
CA VAL A 97 1.29 -7.29 9.75
C VAL A 97 2.08 -7.59 11.01
N TYR A 98 2.98 -6.69 11.42
CA TYR A 98 3.77 -6.90 12.64
C TYR A 98 2.89 -7.02 13.90
N TRP A 99 1.83 -6.23 14.02
CA TRP A 99 0.92 -6.30 15.18
C TRP A 99 -0.10 -7.45 15.12
N GLN A 100 -0.41 -7.96 13.93
CA GLN A 100 -1.31 -9.11 13.73
C GLN A 100 -0.55 -10.44 13.66
N ARG A 101 0.53 -10.59 14.41
CA ARG A 101 1.33 -11.82 14.52
C ARG A 101 2.18 -12.20 13.30
N GLY A 102 2.52 -11.24 12.46
CA GLY A 102 3.46 -11.44 11.36
C GLY A 102 2.97 -12.46 10.33
N LEU A 103 3.46 -13.69 10.45
CA LEU A 103 3.24 -14.82 9.54
C LEU A 103 1.76 -15.19 9.38
N ALA A 104 1.07 -15.39 10.51
CA ALA A 104 -0.36 -15.74 10.51
C ALA A 104 -1.30 -14.59 10.13
N SER A 105 -0.77 -13.43 9.73
CA SER A 105 -1.56 -12.24 9.49
C SER A 105 -2.23 -12.24 8.11
N ASN A 106 -3.56 -12.19 8.10
CA ASN A 106 -4.31 -11.88 6.87
C ASN A 106 -4.04 -10.46 6.34
N ALA A 107 -3.41 -9.59 7.14
CA ALA A 107 -3.07 -8.23 6.73
C ALA A 107 -1.96 -8.17 5.67
N VAL A 108 -1.30 -9.29 5.34
CA VAL A 108 -0.38 -9.36 4.20
C VAL A 108 -1.08 -8.92 2.90
N ALA A 109 -2.39 -9.16 2.78
CA ALA A 109 -3.19 -8.69 1.65
C ALA A 109 -3.18 -7.16 1.49
N LEU A 110 -2.91 -6.39 2.56
CA LEU A 110 -2.81 -4.92 2.49
C LEU A 110 -1.66 -4.44 1.61
N PHE A 111 -0.62 -5.26 1.40
CA PHE A 111 0.46 -4.93 0.46
C PHE A 111 0.01 -4.92 -1.01
N ALA A 112 -1.18 -5.43 -1.34
CA ALA A 112 -1.75 -5.26 -2.68
C ALA A 112 -2.10 -3.80 -2.97
N VAL A 113 -2.51 -3.02 -1.95
CA VAL A 113 -2.90 -1.61 -2.08
C VAL A 113 -1.77 -0.75 -2.66
N PRO A 114 -0.55 -0.69 -2.07
CA PRO A 114 0.52 0.13 -2.63
C PRO A 114 0.91 -0.30 -4.05
N ILE A 115 0.86 -1.59 -4.37
CA ILE A 115 1.18 -2.11 -5.72
C ILE A 115 0.13 -1.63 -6.74
N ILE A 116 -1.16 -1.74 -6.41
CA ILE A 116 -2.25 -1.23 -7.26
C ILE A 116 -2.15 0.30 -7.41
N THR A 117 -1.85 1.01 -6.32
CA THR A 117 -1.68 2.47 -6.32
C THR A 117 -0.50 2.89 -7.21
N ALA A 118 0.61 2.17 -7.19
CA ALA A 118 1.76 2.43 -8.06
C ALA A 118 1.44 2.23 -9.55
N ALA A 119 0.55 1.30 -9.89
CA ALA A 119 0.10 1.08 -11.27
C ALA A 119 -0.61 2.31 -11.86
N ALA A 120 -1.19 3.18 -11.01
CA ALA A 120 -1.83 4.41 -11.45
C ALA A 120 -0.85 5.38 -12.15
N LEU A 121 0.45 5.33 -11.81
CA LEU A 121 1.50 6.13 -12.44
C LEU A 121 1.93 5.60 -13.82
N ARG A 122 1.44 4.42 -14.22
CA ARG A 122 1.76 3.77 -15.50
C ARG A 122 3.27 3.60 -15.78
N SER A 123 4.08 3.51 -14.73
CA SER A 123 5.52 3.30 -14.83
C SER A 123 5.88 1.87 -14.43
N ARG A 124 6.55 1.15 -15.34
CA ARG A 124 7.00 -0.22 -15.10
C ARG A 124 7.98 -0.30 -13.94
N THR A 125 8.93 0.64 -13.92
CA THR A 125 9.95 0.77 -12.87
C THR A 125 9.31 1.03 -11.51
N MET A 126 8.34 1.94 -11.43
CA MET A 126 7.63 2.21 -10.17
C MET A 126 6.92 0.97 -9.65
N LEU A 127 6.23 0.23 -10.52
CA LEU A 127 5.47 -0.95 -10.11
C LEU A 127 6.38 -2.07 -9.59
N MET A 128 7.49 -2.32 -10.27
CA MET A 128 8.49 -3.30 -9.83
C MET A 128 9.21 -2.87 -8.55
N ALA A 129 9.55 -1.59 -8.43
CA ALA A 129 10.16 -1.03 -7.22
C ALA A 129 9.20 -1.14 -6.02
N THR A 130 7.92 -0.85 -6.21
CA THR A 130 6.89 -1.01 -5.17
C THR A 130 6.75 -2.46 -4.75
N ALA A 131 6.70 -3.41 -5.69
CA ALA A 131 6.64 -4.83 -5.35
C ALA A 131 7.88 -5.29 -4.55
N ALA A 132 9.07 -4.86 -4.95
CA ALA A 132 10.31 -5.14 -4.23
C ALA A 132 10.33 -4.53 -2.82
N LEU A 133 9.88 -3.28 -2.68
CA LEU A 133 9.76 -2.61 -1.37
C LEU A 133 8.70 -3.28 -0.48
N SER A 134 7.57 -3.70 -1.04
CA SER A 134 6.55 -4.47 -0.31
C SER A 134 7.08 -5.83 0.14
N ALA A 135 7.80 -6.55 -0.72
CA ALA A 135 8.44 -7.81 -0.36
C ALA A 135 9.46 -7.63 0.77
N ALA A 136 10.31 -6.60 0.66
CA ALA A 136 11.28 -6.28 1.70
C ALA A 136 10.60 -5.88 3.02
N ALA A 137 9.60 -5.00 2.98
CA ALA A 137 8.89 -4.54 4.17
C ALA A 137 8.14 -5.68 4.87
N TYR A 138 7.46 -6.54 4.10
CA TYR A 138 6.83 -7.74 4.64
C TYR A 138 7.84 -8.69 5.27
N SER A 139 8.94 -8.99 4.56
CA SER A 139 10.01 -9.86 5.05
C SER A 139 10.59 -9.34 6.37
N ILE A 140 10.87 -8.03 6.45
CA ILE A 140 11.37 -7.38 7.67
C ILE A 140 10.35 -7.52 8.81
N SER A 141 9.07 -7.21 8.56
CA SER A 141 8.02 -7.34 9.59
C SER A 141 7.86 -8.77 10.10
N ALA A 142 7.80 -9.74 9.20
CA ALA A 142 7.61 -11.15 9.54
C ALA A 142 8.81 -11.69 10.32
N VAL A 143 10.03 -11.47 9.82
CA VAL A 143 11.28 -11.90 10.49
C VAL A 143 11.41 -11.22 11.86
N ARG A 144 11.17 -9.91 11.94
CA ARG A 144 11.26 -9.17 13.21
C ARG A 144 10.25 -9.69 14.23
N TYR A 145 9.01 -9.96 13.82
CA TYR A 145 8.01 -10.55 14.70
C TYR A 145 8.44 -11.93 15.20
N PHE A 146 8.90 -12.80 14.28
CA PHE A 146 9.35 -14.15 14.60
C PHE A 146 10.49 -14.18 15.63
N TYR A 147 11.49 -13.32 15.48
CA TYR A 147 12.60 -13.25 16.43
C TYR A 147 12.21 -12.60 17.77
N ALA A 148 11.20 -11.72 17.79
CA ALA A 148 10.68 -11.16 19.03
C ALA A 148 9.79 -12.16 19.81
N HIS A 149 9.15 -13.11 19.11
CA HIS A 149 8.23 -14.09 19.68
C HIS A 149 8.69 -15.52 19.36
N TYR A 150 9.94 -15.82 19.73
CA TYR A 150 10.56 -17.10 19.42
C TYR A 150 9.81 -18.25 20.11
N GLY A 151 9.37 -19.24 19.33
CA GLY A 151 8.59 -20.40 19.81
C GLY A 151 7.14 -20.42 19.36
N GLU A 152 6.60 -19.34 18.77
CA GLU A 152 5.24 -19.33 18.22
C GLU A 152 5.11 -19.99 16.84
N SER A 153 6.22 -20.18 16.09
CA SER A 153 6.21 -20.75 14.74
C SER A 153 7.53 -21.46 14.41
N PHE A 154 7.56 -22.22 13.31
CA PHE A 154 8.76 -22.90 12.83
C PHE A 154 9.55 -22.05 11.81
N ARG A 155 10.88 -22.20 11.78
CA ARG A 155 11.74 -21.47 10.81
C ARG A 155 11.40 -21.82 9.36
N VAL A 156 11.03 -23.07 9.09
CA VAL A 156 10.67 -23.52 7.74
C VAL A 156 9.41 -22.81 7.25
N GLU A 157 8.44 -22.63 8.15
CA GLU A 157 7.19 -21.90 7.88
C GLU A 157 7.47 -20.42 7.61
N LEU A 158 8.32 -19.78 8.42
CA LEU A 158 8.77 -18.39 8.21
C LEU A 158 9.30 -18.17 6.79
N TYR A 159 10.30 -18.95 6.37
CA TYR A 159 10.92 -18.74 5.06
C TYR A 159 10.00 -19.16 3.90
N GLY A 160 9.15 -20.17 4.11
CA GLY A 160 8.14 -20.60 3.15
C GLY A 160 7.12 -19.50 2.86
N GLU A 161 6.50 -18.92 3.90
CA GLU A 161 5.52 -17.85 3.73
C GLU A 161 6.15 -16.55 3.21
N VAL A 162 7.31 -16.16 3.74
CA VAL A 162 8.03 -14.98 3.25
C VAL A 162 8.36 -15.10 1.76
N GLY A 163 8.85 -16.26 1.33
CA GLY A 163 9.11 -16.54 -0.08
C GLY A 163 7.84 -16.51 -0.92
N PHE A 164 6.77 -17.16 -0.46
CA PHE A 164 5.49 -17.25 -1.16
C PHE A 164 4.83 -15.89 -1.37
N TYR A 165 4.63 -15.10 -0.31
CA TYR A 165 3.98 -13.80 -0.45
C TYR A 165 4.84 -12.77 -1.18
N SER A 166 6.16 -12.82 -1.02
CA SER A 166 7.06 -12.00 -1.83
C SER A 166 6.89 -12.30 -3.32
N ALA A 167 6.82 -13.59 -3.70
CA ALA A 167 6.55 -13.98 -5.08
C ALA A 167 5.17 -13.50 -5.55
N ILE A 168 4.12 -13.60 -4.71
CA ILE A 168 2.78 -13.06 -5.02
C ILE A 168 2.83 -11.56 -5.32
N PHE A 169 3.58 -10.76 -4.57
CA PHE A 169 3.69 -9.33 -4.83
C PHE A 169 4.24 -9.04 -6.23
N PHE A 170 5.26 -9.80 -6.67
CA PHE A 170 5.77 -9.70 -8.03
C PHE A 170 4.76 -10.19 -9.07
N VAL A 171 4.02 -11.28 -8.79
CA VAL A 171 2.96 -11.76 -9.69
C VAL A 171 1.87 -10.69 -9.87
N ILE A 172 1.39 -10.07 -8.79
CA ILE A 172 0.41 -8.97 -8.85
C ILE A 172 0.97 -7.82 -9.70
N ALA A 173 2.22 -7.44 -9.47
CA ALA A 173 2.87 -6.39 -10.24
C ALA A 173 2.99 -6.73 -11.74
N TRP A 174 3.32 -7.98 -12.09
CA TRP A 174 3.33 -8.44 -13.49
C TRP A 174 1.95 -8.47 -14.14
N LEU A 175 0.91 -8.88 -13.42
CA LEU A 175 -0.46 -8.84 -13.92
C LEU A 175 -0.91 -7.40 -14.17
N LEU A 176 -0.56 -6.47 -13.29
CA LEU A 176 -0.84 -5.06 -13.46
C LEU A 176 -0.02 -4.43 -14.60
N LEU A 177 1.20 -4.90 -14.87
CA LEU A 177 1.96 -4.48 -16.05
C LEU A 177 1.23 -4.81 -17.35
N ALA A 178 0.53 -5.95 -17.44
CA ALA A 178 -0.25 -6.30 -18.61
C ALA A 178 -1.42 -5.32 -18.85
N ALA A 179 -1.97 -4.74 -17.78
CA ALA A 179 -3.03 -3.73 -17.85
C ALA A 179 -2.50 -2.30 -18.10
N VAL A 180 -1.24 -2.02 -17.74
CA VAL A 180 -0.59 -0.73 -17.92
C VAL A 180 0.03 -0.65 -19.32
N SER A 181 -0.69 -0.04 -20.27
CA SER A 181 -0.15 0.25 -21.61
C SER A 181 1.09 1.16 -21.52
N PRO A 182 2.20 0.87 -22.23
CA PRO A 182 3.38 1.73 -22.23
C PRO A 182 3.00 3.15 -22.67
N SER A 183 3.34 4.14 -21.84
CA SER A 183 3.35 5.55 -22.26
C SER A 183 4.26 5.67 -23.47
N SER A 184 3.76 6.23 -24.57
CA SER A 184 4.40 6.35 -25.89
C SER A 184 5.62 7.29 -25.93
N LYS A 185 6.46 7.29 -24.88
CA LYS A 185 7.65 8.14 -24.73
C LYS A 185 8.95 7.34 -24.57
N GLU A 186 8.91 6.01 -24.63
CA GLU A 186 10.09 5.15 -24.66
C GLU A 186 10.18 4.42 -26.02
N GLN A 187 10.19 5.19 -27.10
CA GLN A 187 10.75 4.80 -28.41
C GLN A 187 11.71 5.89 -28.85
#